data_AF-A0A377NIV1-F1
#
_entry.id   AF-A0A377NIV1-F1
#
_cell.length_a   1.000
_cell.length_b   1.000
_cell.length_c   1.000
_cell.angle_alpha   90.00
_cell.angle_beta   90.00
_cell.angle_gamma   90.00
#
_symmetry.space_group_name_H-M   'P 1'
#
loop_
_entity.id
_entity.type
_entity.pdbx_description
1 polymer ?
#
loop_
_entity_poly.entity_id
_entity_poly.type
_entity_poly.pdbx_seq_one_letter_code
_entity_poly.pdbx_strand_id
1 'polypeptide(L)'
;MQGGFKREDLNDTKSDSSTVNLARYWDLSSGWQRAVNLRWSLDHFTQGNVTNTTMLIYPGVSANRTRQRGGLMPTWGDSQRYSLDVSDTTWGSDVDFAVVQAQNVWIRTLAEKNRFVVRGNLGWIETKRLRARAAIPALLRRW
;
A
#
# COMPACT_ATOMS: atom_id res chain seq x y z
N MET A 1 -7.02 15.21 -0.55
CA MET A 1 -6.37 14.79 -1.81
C MET A 1 -4.89 14.85 -1.58
N GLN A 2 -4.13 13.84 -2.02
CA GLN A 2 -2.68 13.81 -1.85
C GLN A 2 -2.05 13.61 -3.24
N GLY A 3 -1.23 14.57 -3.66
CA GLY A 3 -0.40 14.46 -4.87
C GLY A 3 1.04 14.21 -4.45
N GLY A 4 1.73 13.32 -5.15
CA GLY A 4 3.12 12.99 -4.89
C GLY A 4 3.89 12.89 -6.19
N PHE A 5 4.98 13.64 -6.28
CA PHE A 5 5.98 13.46 -7.34
C PHE A 5 7.14 12.66 -6.74
N LYS A 6 7.50 11.55 -7.37
CA LYS A 6 8.63 10.74 -6.93
C LYS A 6 9.55 10.48 -8.12
N ARG A 7 10.80 10.91 -7.95
CA ARG A 7 11.89 10.66 -8.90
C ARG A 7 12.83 9.63 -8.27
N GLU A 8 12.99 8.49 -8.92
CA GLU A 8 13.95 7.47 -8.51
C GLU A 8 15.05 7.35 -9.56
N ASP A 9 16.29 7.45 -9.09
CA ASP A 9 17.50 7.26 -9.89
C ASP A 9 18.31 6.14 -9.21
N LEU A 10 18.28 4.94 -9.81
CA LEU A 10 19.02 3.77 -9.31
C LEU A 10 19.68 3.05 -10.48
N ASN A 11 21.02 3.17 -10.53
CA ASN A 11 21.93 2.58 -11.51
C ASN A 11 21.62 2.91 -12.98
N ASP A 12 20.67 2.21 -13.61
CA ASP A 12 20.37 2.22 -15.05
C ASP A 12 18.87 2.44 -15.35
N THR A 13 18.08 2.82 -14.35
CA THR A 13 16.65 3.10 -14.51
C THR A 13 16.35 4.50 -14.05
N LYS A 14 16.14 5.41 -15.01
CA LYS A 14 15.54 6.72 -14.76
C LYS A 14 14.03 6.55 -14.81
N SER A 15 13.38 6.75 -13.67
CA SER A 15 11.92 6.68 -13.56
C SER A 15 11.39 7.99 -12.99
N ASP A 16 10.63 8.71 -13.81
CA ASP A 16 9.83 9.85 -13.37
C ASP A 16 8.40 9.35 -13.15
N SER A 17 7.98 9.30 -11.89
CA SER A 17 6.63 8.86 -11.49
C SER A 17 5.82 10.03 -10.95
N SER A 18 4.68 10.28 -11.58
CA SER A 18 3.70 11.27 -11.15
C SER A 18 2.49 10.52 -10.60
N THR A 19 2.25 10.62 -9.30
CA THR A 19 1.13 9.92 -8.65
C THR A 19 0.14 10.91 -8.06
N VAL A 20 -1.14 10.69 -8.35
CA VAL A 20 -2.27 11.39 -7.74
C VAL A 20 -3.09 10.37 -6.97
N ASN A 21 -3.35 10.64 -5.69
CA ASN A 21 -4.17 9.80 -4.84
C ASN A 21 -5.37 10.57 -4.30
N LEU A 22 -6.56 10.15 -4.69
CA LEU A 22 -7.82 10.64 -4.18
C LEU A 22 -8.33 9.64 -3.14
N ALA A 23 -8.33 10.05 -1.88
CA ALA A 23 -8.76 9.20 -0.77
C ALA A 23 -9.92 9.87 -0.02
N ARG A 24 -10.95 9.08 0.27
CA ARG A 24 -12.03 9.46 1.18
C ARG A 24 -11.93 8.59 2.43
N TYR A 25 -11.81 9.26 3.58
CA TYR A 25 -11.73 8.62 4.89
C TYR A 25 -13.07 8.72 5.61
N TRP A 26 -13.41 7.67 6.35
CA TRP A 26 -14.52 7.60 7.29
C TRP A 26 -14.01 7.05 8.61
N ASP A 27 -14.05 7.89 9.63
CA ASP A 27 -13.68 7.53 10.99
C ASP A 27 -14.94 7.16 11.77
N LEU A 28 -15.01 5.90 12.23
CA LEU A 28 -16.12 5.42 13.03
C LEU A 28 -15.79 5.60 14.52
N SER A 29 -16.79 5.90 15.34
CA SER A 29 -16.67 5.96 16.80
C SER A 29 -16.17 4.67 17.44
N SER A 30 -16.28 3.53 16.74
CA SER A 30 -15.72 2.23 17.15
C SER A 30 -14.18 2.15 17.08
N GLY A 31 -13.52 3.19 16.54
CA GLY A 31 -12.07 3.28 16.32
C GLY A 31 -11.61 2.68 14.99
N TRP A 32 -12.53 2.21 14.15
CA TRP A 32 -12.22 1.80 12.79
C TRP A 32 -12.17 3.01 11.87
N GLN A 33 -11.07 3.15 11.15
CA GLN A 33 -10.93 4.08 10.06
C GLN A 33 -10.99 3.31 8.75
N ARG A 34 -11.96 3.64 7.91
CA ARG A 34 -12.12 3.08 6.58
C ARG A 34 -11.76 4.13 5.55
N ALA A 35 -11.07 3.76 4.50
CA ALA A 35 -10.78 4.65 3.40
C ALA A 35 -11.00 3.97 2.07
N VAL A 36 -11.59 4.70 1.14
CA VAL A 36 -11.62 4.36 -0.27
C VAL A 36 -10.63 5.27 -0.97
N ASN A 37 -9.70 4.67 -1.69
CA ASN A 37 -8.64 5.33 -2.41
C ASN A 37 -8.86 5.11 -3.90
N LEU A 38 -8.56 6.11 -4.71
CA LEU A 38 -8.39 6.00 -6.14
C LEU A 38 -7.04 6.58 -6.46
N ARG A 39 -6.15 5.72 -6.93
CA ARG A 39 -4.79 6.12 -7.29
C ARG A 39 -4.64 6.11 -8.79
N TRP A 40 -4.06 7.19 -9.28
CA TRP A 40 -3.61 7.34 -10.64
C TRP A 40 -2.09 7.56 -10.61
N SER A 41 -1.34 6.74 -11.34
CA SER A 41 0.10 6.93 -11.53
C SER A 41 0.42 6.98 -13.02
N LEU A 42 1.26 7.93 -13.38
CA LEU A 42 1.93 7.99 -14.67
C LEU A 42 3.41 7.76 -14.43
N ASP A 43 3.90 6.61 -14.89
CA ASP A 43 5.29 6.24 -14.74
C ASP A 43 5.95 6.32 -16.12
N HIS A 44 6.93 7.22 -16.25
CA HIS A 44 7.78 7.36 -17.42
C HIS A 44 9.13 6.73 -17.07
N PHE A 45 9.37 5.52 -17.58
CA PHE A 45 10.62 4.81 -17.32
C PHE A 45 11.42 4.64 -18.60
N THR A 46 12.71 4.97 -18.51
CA THR A 46 13.70 4.61 -19.53
C THR A 46 14.56 3.50 -18.94
N GLN A 47 14.40 2.28 -19.44
CA GLN A 47 15.22 1.13 -19.04
C GLN A 47 16.01 0.65 -20.26
N GLY A 48 17.32 0.93 -20.28
CA GLY A 48 18.16 0.71 -21.45
C GLY A 48 17.80 1.64 -22.61
N ASN A 49 17.39 1.07 -23.76
CA ASN A 49 17.05 1.80 -25.00
C ASN A 49 15.53 1.84 -25.30
N VAL A 50 14.69 1.40 -24.36
CA VAL A 50 13.23 1.34 -24.51
C VAL A 50 12.59 2.35 -23.58
N THR A 51 11.83 3.28 -24.16
CA THR A 51 11.06 4.29 -23.43
C THR A 51 9.62 3.83 -23.40
N ASN A 52 9.10 3.49 -22.22
CA ASN A 52 7.71 3.10 -22.04
C ASN A 52 7.04 4.06 -21.06
N THR A 53 5.83 4.50 -21.41
CA THR A 53 4.93 5.23 -20.53
C THR A 53 3.87 4.26 -20.05
N THR A 54 3.73 4.07 -18.75
CA THR A 54 2.69 3.23 -18.16
C THR A 54 1.75 4.08 -17.33
N MET A 55 0.47 4.00 -17.64
CA MET A 55 -0.59 4.63 -16.87
C MET A 55 -1.32 3.57 -16.04
N LEU A 56 -1.31 3.76 -14.72
CA LEU A 56 -2.00 2.89 -13.79
C LEU A 56 -3.13 3.66 -13.13
N ILE A 57 -4.34 3.12 -13.22
CA ILE A 57 -5.52 3.60 -12.48
C ILE A 57 -6.06 2.43 -11.69
N TYR A 58 -6.01 2.54 -10.37
CA TYR A 58 -6.51 1.48 -9.49
C TYR A 58 -7.28 2.04 -8.29
N PRO A 59 -8.55 1.64 -8.12
CA PRO A 59 -9.23 1.81 -6.86
C PRO A 59 -8.65 0.89 -5.79
N GLY A 60 -8.71 1.36 -4.56
CA GLY A 60 -8.27 0.65 -3.38
C GLY A 60 -9.22 0.91 -2.21
N VAL A 61 -9.31 -0.05 -1.32
CA VAL A 61 -10.01 0.09 -0.05
C VAL A 61 -9.06 -0.27 1.07
N SER A 62 -9.16 0.44 2.18
CA SER A 62 -8.40 0.14 3.38
C SER A 62 -9.26 0.27 4.61
N ALA A 63 -9.04 -0.62 5.56
CA ALA A 63 -9.64 -0.57 6.87
C ALA A 63 -8.52 -0.73 7.88
N ASN A 64 -8.36 0.27 8.75
CA ASN A 64 -7.41 0.21 9.82
C ASN A 64 -8.10 0.47 11.15
N ARG A 65 -7.53 -0.09 12.21
CA ARG A 65 -7.95 0.14 13.59
C ARG A 65 -6.72 0.10 14.45
N THR A 66 -6.47 1.20 15.16
CA THR A 66 -5.41 1.26 16.16
C THR A 66 -6.03 1.59 17.50
N ARG A 67 -5.86 0.68 18.46
CA ARG A 67 -6.27 0.86 19.85
C ARG A 67 -5.03 0.81 20.72
N GLN A 68 -4.93 1.80 21.60
CA GLN A 68 -3.80 1.92 22.52
C GLN A 68 -4.32 2.39 23.88
N ARG A 69 -3.81 1.80 24.95
CA ARG A 69 -4.04 2.25 26.34
C ARG A 69 -2.70 2.32 27.07
N GLY A 70 -2.50 3.37 27.87
CA GLY A 70 -1.27 3.60 28.64
C GLY A 70 -0.38 4.76 28.18
N GLY A 71 -0.91 5.74 27.44
CA GLY A 71 -0.14 6.94 27.05
C GLY A 71 0.98 6.64 26.06
N LEU A 72 2.11 7.37 26.15
CA LEU A 72 3.29 7.22 25.27
C LEU A 72 3.99 5.86 25.41
N MET A 73 3.75 5.13 26.52
CA MET A 73 4.32 3.81 26.78
C MET A 73 3.21 2.78 27.04
N PRO A 74 2.53 2.29 25.99
CA PRO A 74 1.33 1.50 26.16
C PRO A 74 1.60 0.11 26.75
N THR A 75 0.86 -0.22 27.80
CA THR A 75 0.81 -1.56 28.41
C THR A 75 -0.12 -2.51 27.63
N TRP A 76 -1.00 -1.94 26.81
CA TRP A 76 -1.92 -2.69 25.97
C TRP A 76 -2.19 -1.93 24.67
N GLY A 77 -2.13 -2.64 23.54
CA GLY A 77 -2.54 -2.08 22.26
C GLY A 77 -2.70 -3.14 21.19
N ASP A 78 -3.51 -2.84 20.19
CA ASP A 78 -3.61 -3.60 18.96
C ASP A 78 -3.73 -2.64 17.77
N SER A 79 -3.01 -2.96 16.69
CA SER A 79 -3.11 -2.25 15.43
C SER A 79 -3.38 -3.27 14.34
N GLN A 80 -4.48 -3.09 13.62
CA GLN A 80 -4.89 -3.94 12.52
C GLN A 80 -5.04 -3.06 11.28
N ARG A 81 -4.42 -3.44 10.18
CA ARG A 81 -4.49 -2.72 8.91
C ARG A 81 -4.69 -3.72 7.79
N TYR A 82 -5.78 -3.54 7.07
CA TYR A 82 -6.13 -4.31 5.89
C TYR A 82 -6.24 -3.36 4.71
N SER A 83 -5.64 -3.71 3.58
CA SER A 83 -5.81 -2.99 2.32
C SER A 83 -5.99 -3.95 1.16
N LEU A 84 -6.82 -3.53 0.22
CA LEU A 84 -7.10 -4.25 -1.00
C LEU A 84 -7.10 -3.24 -2.15
N ASP A 85 -6.18 -3.41 -3.09
CA ASP A 85 -6.04 -2.57 -4.26
C ASP A 85 -6.26 -3.43 -5.50
N VAL A 86 -7.13 -2.99 -6.42
CA VAL A 86 -7.47 -3.75 -7.62
C VAL A 86 -7.30 -2.84 -8.83
N SER A 87 -6.57 -3.34 -9.82
CA SER A 87 -6.34 -2.71 -11.11
C SER A 87 -6.85 -3.64 -12.20
N ASP A 88 -7.59 -3.08 -13.15
CA ASP A 88 -8.19 -3.80 -14.26
C ASP A 88 -8.11 -2.94 -15.53
N THR A 89 -7.88 -3.58 -16.67
CA THR A 89 -7.80 -2.96 -17.99
C THR A 89 -9.14 -2.39 -18.46
N THR A 90 -10.27 -2.89 -17.92
CA THR A 90 -11.63 -2.44 -18.27
C THR A 90 -11.88 -0.97 -17.92
N TRP A 91 -11.20 -0.43 -16.90
CA TRP A 91 -11.31 0.98 -16.50
C TRP A 91 -10.09 1.83 -16.91
N GLY A 92 -9.35 1.38 -17.93
CA GLY A 92 -8.28 2.16 -18.54
C GLY A 92 -6.92 2.07 -17.84
N SER A 93 -6.70 1.06 -17.00
CA SER A 93 -5.36 0.75 -16.45
C SER A 93 -4.57 -0.13 -17.41
N ASP A 94 -3.27 0.08 -17.56
CA ASP A 94 -2.45 -0.74 -18.46
C ASP A 94 -2.17 -2.16 -17.93
N VAL A 95 -2.41 -2.42 -16.63
CA VAL A 95 -2.02 -3.67 -15.96
C VAL A 95 -3.15 -4.20 -15.06
N ASP A 96 -3.44 -5.50 -15.17
CA ASP A 96 -4.37 -6.22 -14.30
C ASP A 96 -3.64 -6.77 -13.06
N PHE A 97 -3.99 -6.28 -11.88
CA PHE A 97 -3.45 -6.80 -10.62
C PHE A 97 -4.44 -6.66 -9.46
N ALA A 98 -4.35 -7.55 -8.48
CA ALA A 98 -5.03 -7.44 -7.21
C ALA A 98 -4.00 -7.61 -6.09
N VAL A 99 -3.87 -6.60 -5.25
CA VAL A 99 -2.97 -6.58 -4.10
C VAL A 99 -3.82 -6.62 -2.84
N VAL A 100 -3.57 -7.60 -1.98
CA VAL A 100 -4.18 -7.71 -0.67
C VAL A 100 -3.08 -7.67 0.38
N GLN A 101 -3.23 -6.81 1.38
CA GLN A 101 -2.29 -6.68 2.48
C GLN A 101 -3.03 -6.74 3.81
N ALA A 102 -2.47 -7.48 4.76
CA ALA A 102 -2.96 -7.60 6.12
C ALA A 102 -1.79 -7.48 7.09
N GLN A 103 -1.87 -6.49 7.99
CA GLN A 103 -0.85 -6.19 8.98
C GLN A 103 -1.49 -6.16 10.35
N ASN A 104 -0.90 -6.88 11.30
CA ASN A 104 -1.42 -7.03 12.64
C ASN A 104 -0.30 -6.86 13.65
N VAL A 105 -0.48 -5.95 14.59
CA VAL A 105 0.44 -5.68 15.70
C VAL A 105 -0.32 -5.82 17.00
N TRP A 106 0.21 -6.63 17.91
CA TRP A 106 -0.41 -6.92 19.20
C TRP A 106 0.61 -6.64 20.29
N ILE A 107 0.25 -5.76 21.22
CA ILE A 107 1.05 -5.41 22.39
C ILE A 107 0.27 -5.83 23.62
N ARG A 108 0.86 -6.70 24.43
CA ARG A 108 0.29 -7.20 25.68
C ARG A 108 1.35 -7.22 26.78
N THR A 109 1.06 -6.60 27.91
CA THR A 109 1.86 -6.75 29.12
C THR A 109 1.22 -7.81 30.03
N LEU A 110 1.99 -8.84 30.38
CA LEU A 110 1.58 -9.88 31.34
C LEU A 110 2.26 -9.58 32.70
N ALA A 111 1.46 -9.54 33.77
CA ALA A 111 1.91 -9.36 35.16
C ALA A 111 2.81 -8.13 35.40
N GLU A 112 2.50 -6.99 34.76
CA GLU A 112 3.14 -5.67 34.93
C GLU A 112 4.64 -5.57 34.61
N LYS A 113 5.35 -6.69 34.36
CA LYS A 113 6.80 -6.72 34.10
C LYS A 113 7.19 -7.23 32.72
N ASN A 114 6.38 -8.09 32.10
CA ASN A 114 6.74 -8.74 30.83
C ASN A 114 5.88 -8.21 29.68
N ARG A 115 6.51 -7.52 28.72
CA ARG A 115 5.84 -6.96 27.54
C ARG A 115 6.09 -7.84 26.31
N PHE A 116 5.01 -8.36 25.74
CA PHE A 116 5.02 -9.11 24.50
C PHE A 116 4.56 -8.22 23.35
N VAL A 117 5.35 -8.21 22.27
CA VAL A 117 5.03 -7.49 21.03
C VAL A 117 5.06 -8.49 19.90
N VAL A 118 3.90 -8.76 19.31
CA VAL A 118 3.74 -9.65 18.17
C VAL A 118 3.42 -8.83 16.94
N ARG A 119 4.14 -9.06 15.86
CA ARG A 119 3.92 -8.41 14.56
C ARG A 119 3.76 -9.48 13.49
N GLY A 120 2.65 -9.45 12.78
CA GLY A 120 2.36 -10.29 11.64
C GLY A 120 2.05 -9.44 10.42
N ASN A 121 2.65 -9.79 9.29
CA ASN A 121 2.46 -9.10 8.02
C ASN A 121 2.26 -10.13 6.92
N LEU A 122 1.18 -9.96 6.16
CA LEU A 122 0.81 -10.81 5.04
C LEU A 122 0.53 -9.91 3.84
N GLY A 123 1.11 -10.28 2.70
CA GLY A 123 0.86 -9.63 1.42
C GLY A 123 0.63 -10.69 0.35
N TRP A 124 -0.42 -10.53 -0.42
CA TRP A 124 -0.73 -11.36 -1.59
C TRP A 124 -0.88 -10.45 -2.79
N ILE A 125 -0.24 -10.81 -3.90
CA ILE A 125 -0.37 -10.08 -5.17
C ILE A 125 -0.73 -11.10 -6.24
N GLU A 126 -1.91 -10.95 -6.82
CA GLU A 126 -2.41 -11.76 -7.92
C GLU A 126 -2.41 -10.92 -9.19
N THR A 127 -1.78 -11.40 -10.25
CA THR A 127 -1.75 -10.71 -11.56
C THR A 127 -2.16 -11.69 -12.65
N LYS A 128 -3.20 -11.36 -13.42
CA LYS A 128 -3.74 -12.22 -14.48
C LYS A 128 -2.77 -12.44 -15.66
N ARG A 129 -1.74 -11.60 -15.80
CA ARG A 129 -0.64 -11.78 -16.77
C ARG A 129 0.71 -11.99 -16.08
N LEU A 130 0.92 -13.19 -15.55
CA LEU A 130 2.21 -13.66 -15.03
C LEU A 130 3.20 -14.03 -16.17
N ARG A 131 3.31 -13.18 -17.20
CA ARG A 131 4.31 -13.27 -18.29
C ARG A 131 5.12 -11.98 -18.38
N ALA A 132 5.66 -11.52 -17.25
CA ALA A 132 6.87 -10.72 -17.18
C ALA A 132 7.01 -10.25 -15.74
N ARG A 133 7.90 -10.87 -14.98
CA ARG A 133 8.39 -10.35 -13.70
C ARG A 133 9.07 -8.96 -13.85
N ALA A 134 9.16 -8.44 -15.08
CA ALA A 134 9.82 -7.20 -15.47
C ALA A 134 8.89 -5.99 -15.64
N ALA A 135 7.56 -6.15 -15.58
CA ALA A 135 6.62 -5.07 -15.89
C ALA A 135 5.90 -4.45 -14.66
N ILE A 136 6.22 -4.88 -13.44
CA ILE A 136 5.69 -4.24 -12.22
C ILE A 136 6.60 -3.06 -11.87
N PRO A 137 6.12 -1.80 -11.89
CA PRO A 137 6.92 -0.65 -11.50
C PRO A 137 7.53 -0.85 -10.11
N ALA A 138 8.78 -0.39 -9.92
CA ALA A 138 9.50 -0.50 -8.65
C ALA A 138 8.75 0.11 -7.45
N LEU A 139 7.79 1.01 -7.72
CA LEU A 139 6.86 1.59 -6.74
C LEU A 139 6.02 0.57 -5.94
N LEU A 140 5.73 -0.61 -6.50
CA LEU A 140 5.00 -1.68 -5.82
C LEU A 140 5.91 -2.64 -5.04
N ARG A 141 7.24 -2.51 -5.19
CA ARG A 141 8.25 -3.17 -4.35
C ARG A 141 8.59 -2.30 -3.15
N ARG A 142 7.64 -2.08 -2.24
CA ARG A 142 7.94 -1.49 -0.93
C ARG A 142 7.90 -2.56 0.15
N TRP A 143 8.98 -3.32 0.22
CA TRP A 143 9.37 -4.18 1.33
C TRP A 143 10.86 -4.02 1.57
#